data_AF-A0A259HXJ6-F1
#
_entry.id   AF-A0A259HXJ6-F1
#
_cell.length_a   1.000
_cell.length_b   1.000
_cell.length_c   1.000
_cell.angle_alpha   90.00
_cell.angle_beta   90.00
_cell.angle_gamma   90.00
#
_symmetry.space_group_name_H-M   'P 1'
#
loop_
_entity.id
_entity.type
_entity.pdbx_description
1 polymer ?
#
loop_
_entity_poly.entity_id
_entity_poly.type
_entity_poly.pdbx_seq_one_letter_code
_entity_poly.pdbx_strand_id
1 'polypeptide(L)'
;MPERPRVLVTRKWPDRIEALMAERYDATFNLSDIPFGQEELVAAMHGYDAICTTITDRISADILSVENRRTQIIANFGAGF
;
A
#
# COMPACT_ATOMS: atom_id res chain seq x y z
N MET A 1 -11.15 15.64 -15.35
CA MET A 1 -11.55 14.68 -14.29
C MET A 1 -10.40 14.63 -13.29
N PRO A 2 -10.63 14.61 -11.97
CA PRO A 2 -9.54 14.39 -11.03
C PRO A 2 -8.88 13.03 -11.32
N GLU A 3 -7.57 12.97 -11.19
CA GLU A 3 -6.79 11.73 -11.35
C GLU A 3 -7.24 10.70 -10.31
N ARG A 4 -7.29 9.41 -10.69
CA ARG A 4 -7.63 8.35 -9.73
C ARG A 4 -6.51 8.24 -8.70
N PRO A 5 -6.81 8.16 -7.39
CA PRO A 5 -5.78 7.94 -6.38
C PRO A 5 -4.96 6.69 -6.67
N ARG A 6 -3.64 6.79 -6.50
CA ARG A 6 -2.70 5.69 -6.65
C ARG A 6 -2.66 4.87 -5.37
N VAL A 7 -2.97 3.59 -5.46
CA VAL A 7 -3.07 2.71 -4.29
C VAL A 7 -2.18 1.48 -4.47
N LEU A 8 -1.35 1.19 -3.48
CA LEU A 8 -0.55 -0.03 -3.44
C LEU A 8 -1.19 -1.06 -2.51
N VAL A 9 -1.30 -2.31 -2.94
CA VAL A 9 -1.65 -3.47 -2.10
C VAL A 9 -0.42 -4.35 -1.91
N THR A 10 0.09 -4.43 -0.67
CA THR A 10 1.41 -5.04 -0.37
C THR A 10 1.39 -6.57 -0.30
N ARG A 11 0.21 -7.19 -0.16
CA ARG A 11 0.03 -8.65 -0.11
C ARG A 11 -1.25 -9.04 -0.85
N LYS A 12 -1.34 -10.27 -1.30
CA LYS A 12 -2.50 -10.76 -2.01
C LYS A 12 -3.76 -10.68 -1.14
N TRP A 13 -4.77 -9.98 -1.64
CA TRP A 13 -6.10 -9.89 -1.04
C TRP A 13 -7.06 -10.84 -1.77
N PRO A 14 -8.29 -11.06 -1.27
CA PRO A 14 -9.28 -11.83 -2.02
C PRO A 14 -9.50 -11.22 -3.41
N ASP A 15 -9.46 -12.04 -4.46
CA ASP A 15 -9.49 -11.58 -5.86
C ASP A 15 -10.63 -10.61 -6.18
N ARG A 16 -11.82 -10.82 -5.57
CA ARG A 16 -12.97 -9.92 -5.72
C ARG A 16 -12.67 -8.49 -5.25
N ILE A 17 -11.88 -8.34 -4.19
CA ILE A 17 -11.50 -7.03 -3.65
C ILE A 17 -10.45 -6.38 -4.53
N GLU A 18 -9.45 -7.13 -4.99
CA GLU A 18 -8.44 -6.60 -5.93
C GLU A 18 -9.09 -6.11 -7.24
N ALA A 19 -10.07 -6.84 -7.77
CA ALA A 19 -10.85 -6.41 -8.94
C ALA A 19 -11.61 -5.08 -8.69
N LEU A 20 -12.24 -4.94 -7.52
CA LEU A 20 -12.92 -3.69 -7.14
C LEU A 20 -11.96 -2.51 -6.95
N MET A 21 -10.75 -2.79 -6.43
CA MET A 21 -9.70 -1.78 -6.28
C MET A 21 -9.21 -1.29 -7.64
N ALA A 22 -8.96 -2.20 -8.59
CA ALA A 22 -8.54 -1.86 -9.95
C ALA A 22 -9.60 -1.08 -10.75
N GLU A 23 -10.89 -1.31 -10.46
CA GLU A 23 -11.98 -0.55 -11.07
C GLU A 23 -12.03 0.91 -10.57
N ARG A 24 -11.79 1.12 -9.26
CA ARG A 24 -12.02 2.40 -8.56
C ARG A 24 -10.78 3.28 -8.46
N TYR A 25 -9.58 2.70 -8.46
CA TYR A 25 -8.32 3.37 -8.20
C TYR A 25 -7.26 3.05 -9.26
N ASP A 26 -6.17 3.81 -9.29
CA ASP A 26 -4.94 3.39 -9.99
C ASP A 26 -4.19 2.43 -9.07
N ALA A 27 -4.61 1.17 -9.07
CA ALA A 27 -4.16 0.15 -8.12
C ALA A 27 -2.95 -0.63 -8.65
N THR A 28 -1.92 -0.76 -7.81
CA THR A 28 -0.78 -1.65 -8.01
C THR A 28 -0.82 -2.80 -6.99
N PHE A 29 -0.60 -4.02 -7.46
CA PHE A 29 -0.69 -5.23 -6.64
C PHE A 29 0.66 -5.93 -6.55
N ASN A 30 0.99 -6.44 -5.36
CA ASN A 30 2.12 -7.33 -5.18
C ASN A 30 1.84 -8.73 -5.76
N LEU A 31 2.21 -8.95 -7.01
CA LEU A 31 1.97 -10.22 -7.70
C LEU A 31 2.81 -11.39 -7.17
N SER A 32 3.94 -11.13 -6.50
CA SER A 32 4.78 -12.19 -5.92
C SER A 32 4.30 -12.65 -4.55
N ASP A 33 3.41 -11.87 -3.92
CA ASP A 33 2.92 -12.07 -2.55
C ASP A 33 4.05 -12.21 -1.49
N ILE A 34 5.22 -11.62 -1.75
CA ILE A 34 6.34 -11.56 -0.81
C ILE A 34 6.20 -10.29 0.04
N PRO A 35 6.30 -10.35 1.38
CA PRO A 35 6.29 -9.15 2.23
C PRO A 35 7.32 -8.12 1.81
N PHE A 36 6.93 -6.84 1.79
CA PHE A 36 7.83 -5.77 1.39
C PHE A 36 8.87 -5.50 2.48
N GLY A 37 10.11 -5.27 2.06
CA GLY A 37 11.18 -4.76 2.90
C GLY A 37 11.05 -3.26 3.17
N GLN A 38 11.92 -2.75 4.04
CA GLN A 38 11.91 -1.33 4.43
C GLN A 38 12.12 -0.40 3.24
N GLU A 39 13.05 -0.70 2.34
CA GLU A 39 13.34 0.13 1.16
C GLU A 39 12.14 0.20 0.20
N GLU A 40 11.45 -0.92 0.00
CA GLU A 40 10.26 -1.00 -0.85
C GLU A 40 9.09 -0.20 -0.25
N LEU A 41 8.93 -0.27 1.08
CA LEU A 41 7.92 0.50 1.80
C LEU A 41 8.23 2.01 1.79
N VAL A 42 9.49 2.41 1.93
CA VAL A 42 9.91 3.81 1.76
C VAL A 42 9.63 4.29 0.34
N ALA A 43 9.99 3.52 -0.68
CA ALA A 43 9.70 3.86 -2.07
C ALA A 43 8.18 4.01 -2.31
N ALA A 44 7.37 3.13 -1.70
CA ALA A 44 5.93 3.21 -1.77
C ALA A 44 5.38 4.50 -1.14
N MET A 45 5.95 4.96 -0.02
CA MET A 45 5.52 6.20 0.65
C MET A 45 5.64 7.44 -0.25
N HIS A 46 6.57 7.45 -1.20
CA HIS A 46 6.72 8.53 -2.19
C HIS A 46 5.87 8.30 -3.45
N GLY A 47 5.60 7.04 -3.80
CA GLY A 47 4.96 6.67 -5.06
C GLY A 47 3.42 6.67 -5.06
N TYR A 48 2.80 6.45 -3.90
CA TYR A 48 1.36 6.18 -3.79
C TYR A 48 0.63 7.15 -2.87
N ASP A 49 -0.65 7.37 -3.14
CA ASP A 49 -1.54 8.17 -2.30
C ASP A 49 -2.00 7.37 -1.07
N ALA A 50 -2.19 6.07 -1.23
CA ALA A 50 -2.48 5.14 -0.14
C ALA A 50 -1.69 3.83 -0.26
N ILE A 51 -1.32 3.25 0.89
CA ILE A 51 -0.68 1.95 0.98
C ILE A 51 -1.56 1.03 1.83
N CYS A 52 -1.98 -0.07 1.23
CA CYS A 52 -2.79 -1.11 1.82
C CYS A 52 -1.89 -2.25 2.33
N THR A 53 -1.61 -2.26 3.63
CA THR A 53 -0.65 -3.16 4.29
C THR A 53 -1.34 -4.36 4.93
N THR A 54 -0.57 -5.32 5.44
CA THR A 54 -1.03 -6.44 6.28
C THR A 54 -0.14 -6.58 7.51
N ILE A 55 -0.45 -7.53 8.40
CA ILE A 55 0.36 -7.77 9.63
C ILE A 55 1.81 -8.18 9.36
N THR A 56 2.14 -8.65 8.15
CA THR A 56 3.52 -9.01 7.79
C THR A 56 4.38 -7.82 7.40
N ASP A 57 3.77 -6.68 7.10
CA ASP A 57 4.49 -5.46 6.74
C ASP A 57 4.90 -4.72 8.01
N ARG A 58 6.21 -4.61 8.24
CA ARG A 58 6.74 -3.91 9.41
C ARG A 58 6.83 -2.40 9.14
N ILE A 59 5.79 -1.67 9.51
CA ILE A 59 5.75 -0.20 9.41
C ILE A 59 6.47 0.43 10.61
N SER A 60 7.75 0.77 10.42
CA SER A 60 8.59 1.42 11.42
C SER A 60 8.42 2.95 11.43
N ALA A 61 8.91 3.59 12.49
CA ALA A 61 8.96 5.06 12.58
C ALA A 61 9.75 5.69 11.43
N ASP A 62 10.81 5.03 10.95
CA ASP A 62 11.61 5.51 9.82
C ASP A 62 10.81 5.55 8.53
N ILE A 63 9.98 4.53 8.26
CA ILE A 63 9.08 4.50 7.09
C ILE A 63 8.03 5.61 7.19
N LEU A 64 7.49 5.83 8.39
CA LEU A 64 6.47 6.87 8.60
C LEU A 64 7.06 8.28 8.53
N SER A 65 8.32 8.48 8.86
CA SER A 65 8.94 9.81 8.99
C SER A 65 9.62 10.29 7.70
N VAL A 66 9.45 9.57 6.59
CA VAL A 66 10.02 9.98 5.30
C VAL A 66 9.49 11.34 4.85
N GLU A 67 10.42 12.23 4.52
CA GLU A 67 10.10 13.58 4.05
C GLU A 67 9.43 13.56 2.69
N ASN A 68 8.60 14.56 2.35
CA ASN A 68 7.97 14.67 1.03
C ASN A 68 7.22 13.38 0.60
N ARG A 69 6.68 12.62 1.56
CA ARG A 69 5.82 11.47 1.25
C ARG A 69 4.59 11.92 0.49
N ARG A 70 4.20 11.15 -0.51
CA ARG A 70 2.92 11.30 -1.20
C ARG A 70 1.80 10.66 -0.37
N THR A 71 2.10 9.53 0.26
CA THR A 71 1.11 8.72 0.99
C THR A 71 0.46 9.51 2.12
N GLN A 72 -0.87 9.60 2.05
CA GLN A 72 -1.72 10.25 3.06
C GLN A 72 -2.45 9.22 3.93
N ILE A 73 -2.61 7.98 3.46
CA ILE A 73 -3.37 6.94 4.13
C ILE A 73 -2.57 5.62 4.13
N ILE A 74 -2.45 5.01 5.30
CA ILE A 74 -2.02 3.61 5.43
C ILE A 74 -3.23 2.82 5.94
N ALA A 75 -3.70 1.87 5.14
CA ALA A 75 -4.86 1.04 5.45
C ALA A 75 -4.39 -0.39 5.72
N ASN A 76 -4.43 -0.83 6.97
CA ASN A 76 -4.05 -2.19 7.31
C ASN A 76 -5.23 -3.16 7.09
N PHE A 77 -4.99 -4.22 6.33
CA PHE A 77 -5.88 -5.36 6.18
C PHE A 77 -5.35 -6.52 7.02
N GLY A 78 -5.86 -6.57 8.24
CA GLY A 78 -5.53 -7.59 9.22
C GLY A 78 -6.26 -7.29 10.51
N ALA A 79 -6.44 -8.33 11.33
CA ALA A 79 -6.78 -8.15 12.73
C ALA A 79 -5.47 -8.23 13.52
N GLY A 80 -5.01 -7.12 14.09
CA GLY A 80 -3.79 -7.05 14.90
C GLY A 80 -3.81 -5.85 15.84
N PHE A 81 -3.36 -6.07 17.08
CA PHE A 81 -3.23 -5.12 18.19
C PHE A 81 -1.77 -4.99 18.59
#